data_AF-A0A949SJN8-F1
#
_entry.id   AF-A0A949SJN8-F1
#
_cell.length_a   1.000
_cell.length_b   1.000
_cell.length_c   1.000
_cell.angle_alpha   90.00
_cell.angle_beta   90.00
_cell.angle_gamma   90.00
#
_symmetry.space_group_name_H-M   'P 1'
#
loop_
_entity.id
_entity.type
_entity.pdbx_description
1 polymer ?
#
loop_
_entity_poly.entity_id
_entity_poly.type
_entity_poly.pdbx_seq_one_letter_code
_entity_poly.pdbx_strand_id
1 'polypeptide(L)' 'MTEPEEKESEAEKPKMPTVSGLGQKVLGEIEKLAGIVNADPLAQAEGEFNIEVGDIRDDLEDDLSRSKE' A
#
# COMPACT_ATOMS: atom_id res chain seq x y z
N MET A 1 -47.13 -13.80 -4.61
CA MET A 1 -46.01 -13.17 -3.87
C MET A 1 -44.75 -13.64 -4.57
N THR A 2 -44.08 -12.73 -5.24
CA THR A 2 -42.82 -12.99 -5.94
C THR A 2 -41.75 -12.34 -5.08
N GLU A 3 -40.87 -13.14 -4.50
CA GLU A 3 -39.68 -12.66 -3.80
C GLU A 3 -38.80 -11.90 -4.81
N PRO A 4 -38.24 -10.73 -4.46
CA PRO A 4 -37.26 -10.09 -5.31
C PRO A 4 -35.94 -10.84 -5.14
N GLU A 5 -35.39 -11.34 -6.25
CA GLU A 5 -33.99 -11.79 -6.30
C GLU A 5 -33.09 -10.59 -5.96
N GLU A 6 -32.47 -10.62 -4.78
CA GLU A 6 -31.32 -9.79 -4.46
C GLU A 6 -30.18 -10.22 -5.37
N LYS A 7 -30.09 -9.59 -6.55
CA LYS A 7 -28.82 -9.46 -7.25
C LYS A 7 -27.95 -8.56 -6.38
N GLU A 8 -27.19 -9.17 -5.49
CA GLU A 8 -25.95 -8.58 -4.99
C GLU A 8 -25.08 -8.30 -6.21
N SER A 9 -25.26 -7.12 -6.81
CA SER A 9 -24.24 -6.55 -7.66
C SER A 9 -23.02 -6.45 -6.77
N GLU A 10 -22.01 -7.28 -7.05
CA GLU A 10 -20.62 -6.95 -6.80
C GLU A 10 -20.36 -5.61 -7.49
N ALA A 11 -20.80 -4.52 -6.86
CA ALA A 11 -20.46 -3.18 -7.28
C ALA A 11 -18.96 -3.12 -7.12
N GLU A 12 -18.25 -3.23 -8.24
CA GLU A 12 -16.81 -3.05 -8.32
C GLU A 12 -16.46 -1.83 -7.48
N LYS A 13 -15.92 -2.06 -6.28
CA LYS A 13 -15.39 -0.97 -5.45
C LYS A 13 -14.39 -0.25 -6.35
N PRO A 14 -14.49 1.08 -6.54
CA PRO A 14 -13.53 1.79 -7.36
C PRO A 14 -12.15 1.43 -6.85
N LYS A 15 -11.33 0.78 -7.70
CA LYS A 15 -9.96 0.39 -7.37
C LYS A 15 -9.24 1.70 -7.06
N MET A 16 -9.13 2.03 -5.77
CA MET A 16 -8.28 3.14 -5.37
C MET A 16 -6.89 2.82 -5.92
N PRO A 17 -6.23 3.77 -6.59
CA PRO A 17 -4.89 3.53 -7.11
C PRO A 17 -4.00 3.10 -5.95
N THR A 18 -3.55 1.85 -5.98
CA THR A 18 -2.62 1.33 -4.98
C THR A 18 -1.22 1.73 -5.36
N VAL A 19 -0.50 2.34 -4.42
CA VAL A 19 0.93 2.60 -4.56
C VAL A 19 1.65 1.25 -4.53
N SER A 20 2.59 1.00 -5.45
CA SER A 20 3.40 -0.24 -5.45
C SER A 20 4.36 -0.26 -4.25
N GLY A 21 4.96 -1.42 -3.94
CA GLY A 21 6.01 -1.51 -2.91
C GLY A 21 7.17 -0.54 -3.19
N LEU A 22 7.68 -0.51 -4.43
CA LEU A 22 8.67 0.48 -4.87
C LEU A 22 8.19 1.93 -4.67
N GLY A 23 6.93 2.25 -4.98
CA GLY A 23 6.38 3.58 -4.77
C GLY A 23 6.37 3.98 -3.29
N GLN A 24 6.05 3.02 -2.41
CA GLN A 24 6.04 3.24 -0.97
C GLN A 24 7.45 3.51 -0.42
N LYS A 25 8.46 2.77 -0.90
CA LYS A 25 9.88 2.99 -0.54
C LYS A 25 10.37 4.36 -0.97
N VAL A 26 10.05 4.79 -2.20
CA VAL A 26 10.44 6.12 -2.70
C VAL A 26 9.80 7.23 -1.87
N LEU A 27 8.51 7.12 -1.54
CA LEU A 27 7.83 8.05 -0.65
C LEU A 27 8.48 8.08 0.74
N GLY A 28 8.78 6.91 1.29
CA GLY A 28 9.40 6.82 2.61
C GLY A 28 10.80 7.44 2.67
N GLU A 29 11.63 7.27 1.66
CA GLU A 29 12.94 7.94 1.58
C GLU A 29 12.81 9.46 1.51
N ILE A 30 11.82 9.97 0.77
CA ILE A 30 11.55 11.42 0.69
C ILE A 30 11.14 11.97 2.06
N GLU A 31 10.21 11.32 2.75
CA GLU A 31 9.73 11.73 4.08
C GLU A 31 10.84 11.64 5.13
N LYS A 32 11.66 10.58 5.07
CA LYS A 32 12.82 10.41 5.94
C LYS A 32 13.81 11.57 5.78
N LEU A 33 14.18 11.89 4.54
CA LEU A 33 15.07 13.01 4.24
C LEU A 33 14.44 14.35 4.64
N ALA A 34 13.15 14.55 4.37
CA ALA A 34 12.43 15.75 4.77
C ALA A 34 12.39 15.90 6.30
N GLY A 35 12.18 14.82 7.04
CA GLY A 35 12.22 14.80 8.50
C GLY A 35 13.59 15.18 9.05
N ILE A 36 14.65 14.62 8.49
CA ILE A 36 16.04 14.99 8.86
C ILE A 36 16.31 16.47 8.59
N VAL A 37 15.99 16.97 7.40
CA VAL A 37 16.25 18.36 6.99
C VAL A 37 15.47 19.36 7.85
N ASN A 38 14.24 19.03 8.21
CA ASN A 38 13.37 19.91 9.00
C ASN A 38 13.49 19.67 10.52
N ALA A 39 14.35 18.75 10.96
CA ALA A 39 14.41 18.27 12.34
C ALA A 39 13.03 17.83 12.89
N ASP A 40 12.22 17.21 12.02
CA ASP A 40 10.92 16.63 12.35
C ASP A 40 11.06 15.10 12.53
N PRO A 41 11.09 14.61 13.79
CA PRO A 41 11.23 13.19 14.06
C PRO A 41 10.00 12.37 13.67
N LEU A 42 8.81 12.99 13.54
CA LEU A 42 7.60 12.28 13.10
C LEU A 42 7.67 12.00 11.61
N ALA A 43 7.98 13.00 10.79
CA ALA A 43 8.17 12.81 9.35
C ALA A 43 9.30 11.81 9.07
N GLN A 44 10.36 11.81 9.88
CA GLN A 44 11.43 10.81 9.76
C GLN A 44 10.91 9.38 10.02
N ALA A 45 10.14 9.19 11.09
CA ALA A 45 9.58 7.90 11.45
C ALA A 45 8.51 7.42 10.44
N GLU A 46 7.70 8.32 9.90
CA GLU A 46 6.76 8.02 8.80
C GLU A 46 7.51 7.52 7.56
N GLY A 47 8.63 8.15 7.24
CA GLY A 47 9.49 7.71 6.14
C GLY A 47 10.05 6.29 6.34
N GLU A 48 10.56 6.01 7.53
CA GLU A 48 11.06 4.66 7.89
C GLU A 48 9.95 3.60 7.82
N PHE A 49 8.74 3.93 8.31
CA PHE A 49 7.59 3.05 8.23
C PHE A 49 7.17 2.78 6.77
N ASN A 50 7.14 3.80 5.91
CA ASN A 50 6.77 3.63 4.51
C ASN A 50 7.76 2.76 3.73
N ILE A 51 9.05 2.82 4.07
CA ILE A 51 10.08 1.92 3.52
C ILE A 51 9.78 0.47 3.93
N GLU A 52 9.53 0.22 5.22
CA GLU A 52 9.23 -1.13 5.73
C GLU A 52 7.96 -1.71 5.12
N VAL A 53 6.90 -0.91 4.99
CA VAL A 53 5.66 -1.32 4.30
C VAL A 53 5.94 -1.67 2.84
N GLY A 54 6.84 -0.92 2.19
CA GLY A 54 7.28 -1.21 0.84
C GLY A 54 8.00 -2.54 0.71
N ASP A 55 8.88 -2.87 1.66
CA ASP A 55 9.59 -4.17 1.71
C ASP A 55 8.61 -5.32 1.91
N ILE A 56 7.69 -5.20 2.87
CA ILE A 56 6.66 -6.21 3.13
C ILE A 56 5.78 -6.44 1.91
N ARG A 57 5.46 -5.38 1.15
CA ARG A 57 4.68 -5.51 -0.08
C ARG A 57 5.41 -6.28 -1.16
N ASP A 58 6.69 -5.96 -1.38
CA ASP A 58 7.49 -6.67 -2.38
C ASP A 58 7.61 -8.16 -2.01
N ASP A 59 7.87 -8.47 -0.74
CA ASP A 59 7.91 -9.86 -0.25
C ASP A 59 6.57 -10.59 -0.48
N LEU A 60 5.45 -9.92 -0.22
CA LEU A 60 4.12 -10.49 -0.40
C LEU A 60 3.79 -10.70 -1.89
N GLU A 61 4.17 -9.77 -2.76
CA GLU A 61 4.01 -9.90 -4.21
C GLU A 61 4.85 -11.05 -4.77
N ASP A 62 6.09 -11.20 -4.30
CA ASP A 62 6.97 -12.31 -4.65
C ASP A 62 6.38 -13.66 -4.21
N ASP A 63 5.89 -13.79 -2.98
CA ASP A 63 5.24 -15.02 -2.49
C ASP A 63 3.94 -15.33 -3.25
N LEU A 64 3.15 -14.31 -3.59
CA LEU A 64 1.94 -14.47 -4.40
C LEU A 64 2.25 -14.91 -5.83
N SER A 65 3.39 -14.50 -6.38
CA SER A 65 3.85 -14.93 -7.70
C SER A 65 4.27 -16.40 -7.70
N ARG A 66 5.00 -16.85 -6.66
CA ARG A 66 5.48 -18.23 -6.50
C ARG A 66 4.36 -19.23 -6.22
N SER A 67 3.31 -18.82 -5.53
CA SER A 67 2.16 -19.69 -5.23
C SER A 67 1.22 -19.94 -6.42
N LYS A 68 1.44 -19.25 -7.55
CA LYS A 68 0.66 -19.42 -8.78
C LYS A 68 1.34 -20.30 -9.84
N GLU A 69 2.58 -20.74 -9.59
CA GLU A 69 3.28 -21.78 -10.38
C GLU A 69 3.01 -23.18 -9.82
#